data_AF-A0AAV2DSG2-F1
#
_entry.id   AF-A0AAV2DSG2-F1
#
_cell.length_a   1.000
_cell.length_b   1.000
_cell.length_c   1.000
_cell.angle_alpha   90.00
_cell.angle_beta   90.00
_cell.angle_gamma   90.00
#
_symmetry.space_group_name_H-M   'P 1'
#
loop_
_entity.id
_entity.type
_entity.pdbx_description
1 polymer ?
#
loop_
_entity_poly.entity_id
_entity_poly.type
_entity_poly.pdbx_seq_one_letter_code
_entity_poly.pdbx_strand_id
1 'polypeptide(L)'
;MPMDIVRLPYLAYLGLYKCERLTHLPLGIKNLSFLKELSVFIVTESANSRAARLGELQHLNNRSRSLSIRGLEWVKDESEGEAASLKEKRHL
;
A
#
# COMPACT_ATOMS: atom_id res chain seq x y z
N MET A 1 11.83 -3.00 -4.67
CA MET A 1 11.69 -2.93 -3.19
C MET A 1 12.09 -4.29 -2.61
N PRO A 2 12.68 -4.37 -1.40
CA PRO A 2 12.97 -5.67 -0.77
C PRO A 2 11.68 -6.41 -0.40
N MET A 3 11.58 -7.69 -0.76
CA MET A 3 10.39 -8.50 -0.51
C MET A 3 10.27 -8.92 0.96
N ASP A 4 11.41 -9.12 1.64
CA ASP A 4 11.44 -9.60 3.03
C ASP A 4 10.97 -8.58 4.06
N ILE A 5 10.71 -7.33 3.67
CA ILE A 5 10.23 -6.31 4.61
C ILE A 5 8.88 -6.69 5.24
N VAL A 6 8.06 -7.50 4.55
CA VAL A 6 6.79 -8.04 5.07
C VAL A 6 6.99 -9.05 6.20
N ARG A 7 8.24 -9.49 6.44
CA ARG A 7 8.63 -10.43 7.50
C ARG A 7 9.13 -9.72 8.76
N LEU A 8 9.01 -8.39 8.82
CA LEU A 8 9.39 -7.59 9.98
C LEU A 8 8.17 -7.37 10.89
N PRO A 9 7.95 -8.21 11.92
CA PRO A 9 6.72 -8.18 12.70
C PRO A 9 6.51 -6.87 13.47
N TYR A 10 7.60 -6.15 13.78
CA TYR A 10 7.56 -4.90 14.55
C TYR A 10 7.84 -3.65 13.70
N LEU A 11 7.73 -3.75 12.37
CA LEU A 11 7.91 -2.57 11.53
C LEU A 11 6.76 -1.60 11.75
N ALA A 12 7.06 -0.48 12.41
CA ALA A 12 6.06 0.53 12.74
C ALA A 12 5.99 1.68 11.72
N TYR A 13 7.08 1.99 11.02
CA TYR A 13 7.19 3.15 10.14
C TYR A 13 7.85 2.77 8.82
N LEU A 14 7.18 3.08 7.71
CA LEU A 14 7.69 2.87 6.35
C LEU A 14 7.58 4.18 5.54
N GLY A 15 8.66 4.95 5.58
CA GLY A 15 8.81 6.23 4.88
C GLY A 15 9.37 6.05 3.46
N LEU A 16 8.59 6.43 2.45
CA LEU A 16 8.85 6.23 1.02
C LEU A 16 8.63 7.51 0.20
N TYR A 17 8.45 8.65 0.86
CA TYR A 17 8.06 9.94 0.28
C TYR A 17 8.95 10.41 -0.89
N LYS A 18 10.26 10.14 -0.83
CA LYS A 18 11.24 10.54 -1.86
C LYS A 18 11.70 9.39 -2.76
N CYS A 19 11.03 8.25 -2.71
CA CYS A 19 11.37 7.09 -3.54
C CYS A 19 10.66 7.19 -4.90
N GLU A 20 11.13 8.10 -5.77
CA GLU A 20 10.54 8.33 -7.09
C GLU A 20 10.66 7.14 -8.05
N ARG A 21 11.72 6.34 -7.89
CA ARG A 21 11.94 5.10 -8.66
C ARG A 21 11.23 3.88 -8.07
N LEU A 22 10.46 4.04 -6.99
CA LEU A 22 9.71 2.93 -6.42
C LEU A 22 8.59 2.55 -7.38
N THR A 23 8.58 1.30 -7.82
CA THR A 23 7.60 0.81 -8.79
C THR A 23 6.52 -0.07 -8.19
N HIS A 24 6.73 -0.63 -7.00
CA HIS A 24 5.77 -1.50 -6.31
C HIS A 24 6.11 -1.62 -4.82
N LEU A 25 5.08 -1.90 -4.01
CA LEU A 25 5.22 -2.49 -2.69
C LEU A 25 5.18 -4.02 -2.79
N PRO A 26 5.79 -4.78 -1.86
CA PRO A 26 5.71 -6.22 -1.86
C PRO A 26 4.31 -6.70 -1.48
N LEU A 27 3.87 -7.79 -2.13
CA LEU A 27 2.67 -8.53 -1.77
C LEU A 27 2.72 -8.95 -0.29
N GLY A 28 1.58 -8.84 0.40
CA GLY A 28 1.47 -9.15 1.82
C GLY A 28 1.86 -7.99 2.75
N ILE A 29 1.94 -6.77 2.23
CA ILE A 29 2.13 -5.56 3.05
C ILE A 29 1.07 -5.46 4.15
N LYS A 30 -0.15 -5.97 3.92
CA LYS A 30 -1.22 -6.05 4.92
C LYS A 30 -0.84 -6.84 6.18
N ASN A 31 0.16 -7.71 6.10
CA ASN A 31 0.59 -8.56 7.22
C ASN A 31 1.44 -7.78 8.23
N LEU A 32 1.85 -6.54 7.93
CA LEU A 32 2.56 -5.67 8.85
C LEU A 32 1.60 -5.10 9.91
N SER A 33 1.20 -5.94 10.86
CA SER A 33 0.19 -5.61 11.88
C SER A 33 0.60 -4.45 12.81
N PHE A 34 1.90 -4.23 12.99
CA PHE A 34 2.44 -3.11 13.78
C PHE A 34 2.68 -1.84 12.96
N LEU A 35 2.43 -1.85 11.64
CA LEU A 35 2.65 -0.69 10.80
C LEU A 35 1.68 0.43 11.18
N LYS A 36 2.25 1.52 11.69
CA LYS A 36 1.53 2.74 12.08
C LYS A 36 1.53 3.75 10.96
N GLU A 37 2.61 3.81 10.18
CA GLU A 37 2.77 4.80 9.12
C GLU A 37 3.28 4.17 7.83
N LEU A 38 2.47 4.31 6.79
CA LEU A 38 2.86 4.15 5.40
C LEU A 38 2.63 5.47 4.68
N SER A 39 3.64 5.96 3.98
CA SER A 39 3.61 7.26 3.30
C SER A 39 3.25 7.18 1.82
N VAL A 40 3.54 6.05 1.15
CA VAL A 40 3.22 5.85 -0.27
C VAL A 40 2.69 4.45 -0.49
N PHE A 41 1.56 4.32 -1.18
CA PHE A 41 1.06 3.06 -1.73
C PHE A 41 1.06 3.16 -3.25
N ILE A 42 1.62 2.14 -3.92
CA ILE A 42 1.73 2.12 -5.38
C ILE A 42 0.85 1.02 -5.93
N VAL A 43 -0.14 1.41 -6.71
CA VAL A 43 -0.92 0.51 -7.55
C VAL A 43 -0.13 0.24 -8.82
N THR A 44 -0.05 -1.02 -9.22
CA THR A 44 0.66 -1.44 -10.42
C THR A 44 -0.23 -2.34 -11.25
N GLU A 45 0.16 -2.56 -12.50
CA GLU A 45 -0.49 -3.55 -13.35
C GLU A 45 -0.56 -4.93 -12.67
N SER A 46 -1.72 -5.59 -12.81
CA SER A 46 -2.04 -6.87 -12.16
C SER A 46 -1.10 -8.02 -12.52
N ALA A 47 -0.30 -7.90 -13.59
CA ALA A 47 0.66 -8.91 -14.03
C ALA A 47 1.83 -9.08 -13.04
N ASN A 48 2.11 -8.09 -12.18
CA ASN A 48 3.16 -8.20 -11.19
C ASN A 48 2.68 -9.01 -9.97
N SER A 49 2.88 -10.33 -10.01
CA SER A 49 2.50 -11.26 -8.93
C SER A 49 3.14 -10.98 -7.57
N ARG A 50 4.20 -10.17 -7.55
CA ARG A 50 4.94 -9.78 -6.34
C ARG A 50 4.51 -8.41 -5.81
N ALA A 51 3.69 -7.65 -6.53
CA ALA A 51 3.23 -6.35 -6.08
C ALA A 51 2.05 -6.46 -5.10
N ALA A 52 2.00 -5.54 -4.13
CA ALA A 52 0.83 -5.34 -3.30
C ALA A 52 -0.38 -4.97 -4.16
N ARG A 53 -1.53 -5.55 -3.85
CA ARG A 53 -2.79 -5.23 -4.53
C ARG A 53 -3.51 -4.11 -3.79
N LEU A 54 -4.28 -3.29 -4.50
CA LEU A 54 -5.01 -2.17 -3.91
C LEU A 54 -5.85 -2.59 -2.70
N GLY A 55 -6.56 -3.72 -2.79
CA GLY A 55 -7.33 -4.27 -1.67
C GLY A 55 -6.54 -4.59 -0.39
N GLU A 56 -5.21 -4.72 -0.44
CA GLU A 56 -4.41 -4.86 0.79
C GLU A 56 -4.48 -3.61 1.68
N LEU A 57 -4.78 -2.43 1.13
CA LEU A 57 -4.99 -1.20 1.90
C LEU A 57 -6.15 -1.31 2.90
N GLN A 58 -7.17 -2.12 2.63
CA GLN A 58 -8.30 -2.31 3.54
C GLN A 58 -7.83 -2.83 4.90
N HIS A 59 -6.90 -3.77 4.89
CA HIS A 59 -6.39 -4.44 6.08
C HIS A 59 -5.18 -3.73 6.71
N LEU A 60 -4.62 -2.72 6.04
CA LEU A 60 -3.57 -1.90 6.60
C LEU A 60 -4.12 -0.91 7.63
N ASN A 61 -3.65 -1.03 8.88
CA ASN A 61 -3.92 -0.09 9.96
C ASN A 61 -3.06 1.18 9.85
N ASN A 62 -3.04 1.78 8.67
CA ASN A 62 -2.24 2.97 8.40
C ASN A 62 -2.87 4.21 9.07
N ARG A 63 -2.18 4.74 10.08
CA ARG A 63 -2.54 5.97 10.79
C ARG A 63 -1.84 7.22 10.22
N SER A 64 -1.09 7.07 9.12
CA SER A 64 -0.48 8.19 8.43
C SER A 64 -1.53 9.20 8.01
N ARG A 65 -1.31 10.48 8.34
CA ARG A 65 -2.12 11.61 7.81
C ARG A 65 -1.81 11.94 6.34
N SER A 66 -0.78 11.35 5.76
CA SER A 66 -0.30 11.69 4.42
C SER A 66 0.12 10.43 3.67
N LEU A 67 -0.85 9.54 3.44
CA LEU A 67 -0.65 8.42 2.54
C LEU A 67 -0.94 8.89 1.11
N SER A 68 0.08 8.91 0.26
CA SER A 68 -0.06 9.15 -1.18
C SER A 68 -0.32 7.83 -1.90
N ILE A 69 -1.38 7.74 -2.68
CA ILE A 69 -1.63 6.61 -3.59
C ILE A 69 -1.20 7.01 -5.00
N ARG A 70 -0.33 6.21 -5.62
CA ARG A 70 0.19 6.41 -6.99
C ARG A 70 -0.21 5.25 -7.88
N GLY A 71 -0.21 5.45 -9.20
CA GLY A 71 -0.52 4.40 -10.16
C GLY A 71 -2.01 4.13 -10.31
N LEU A 72 -2.88 5.09 -9.98
CA LEU A 72 -4.33 4.93 -10.06
C LEU A 72 -4.82 4.72 -11.50
N GLU A 73 -4.01 5.06 -12.50
CA GLU A 73 -4.25 4.73 -13.92
C GLU A 73 -4.33 3.21 -14.19
N TRP A 74 -3.85 2.38 -13.27
CA TRP A 74 -3.90 0.91 -13.36
C TRP A 74 -5.13 0.29 -12.67
N VAL A 75 -5.97 1.09 -12.02
CA VAL A 75 -7.22 0.62 -11.40
C VAL A 75 -8.25 0.39 -12.49
N LYS A 76 -8.77 -0.84 -12.60
CA LYS A 76 -9.61 -1.23 -13.74
C LYS A 76 -11.07 -0.88 -13.55
N ASP A 77 -11.55 -0.90 -12.30
CA ASP A 77 -12.95 -0.65 -11.96
C ASP A 77 -13.10 -0.09 -10.53
N GLU A 78 -14.28 0.43 -10.22
CA GLU A 78 -14.59 1.00 -8.89
C GLU A 78 -14.51 -0.04 -7.77
N SER A 79 -14.72 -1.32 -8.08
CA SER A 79 -14.75 -2.39 -7.07
C SER A 79 -13.39 -2.58 -6.39
N GLU A 80 -12.28 -2.31 -7.09
CA GLU A 80 -10.95 -2.32 -6.47
C GLU A 80 -10.77 -1.21 -5.42
N GLY A 81 -11.37 -0.04 -5.67
CA GLY A 81 -11.38 1.08 -4.72
C GLY A 81 -12.28 0.80 -3.51
N GLU A 82 -13.42 0.14 -3.74
CA GLU A 82 -14.30 -0.34 -2.67
C GLU A 82 -13.63 -1.43 -1.83
N ALA A 83 -12.96 -2.39 -2.47
CA ALA A 83 -12.20 -3.43 -1.79
C ALA A 83 -11.05 -2.89 -0.96
N ALA A 84 -10.56 -1.68 -1.24
CA ALA A 84 -9.56 -0.98 -0.43
C ALA A 84 -10.17 -0.04 0.64
N SER A 85 -11.50 0.05 0.71
CA SER A 85 -12.23 0.98 1.58
C SER A 85 -11.72 2.44 1.45
N LEU A 86 -11.39 2.89 0.23
CA LEU A 86 -10.82 4.24 0.02
C LEU A 86 -11.76 5.34 0.53
N LYS A 87 -13.08 5.17 0.36
CA LYS A 87 -14.12 6.11 0.86
C LYS A 87 -14.09 6.25 2.40
N GLU A 88 -13.63 5.23 3.13
CA GLU A 88 -13.57 5.23 4.60
C GLU A 88 -12.26 5.83 5.15
N LYS A 89 -11.21 5.87 4.32
CA LYS A 89 -9.91 6.45 4.67
C LYS A 89 -9.94 7.96 4.43
N ARG A 90 -10.71 8.67 5.26
CA ARG A 90 -10.96 10.13 5.21
C ARG A 90 -9.71 11.03 5.31
N HIS A 91 -8.56 10.42 5.61
CA HIS A 91 -7.26 11.06 5.75
C HIS A 91 -6.37 10.86 4.50
N LEU A 92 -6.90 10.28 3.44
CA LEU A 92 -6.32 10.23 2.10
C LEU A 92 -6.68 11.47 1.28
#